data_AF-A0A957H9V5-F1
#
_entry.id   AF-A0A957H9V5-F1
#
_cell.length_a   1.000
_cell.length_b   1.000
_cell.length_c   1.000
_cell.angle_alpha   90.00
_cell.angle_beta   90.00
_cell.angle_gamma   90.00
#
_symmetry.space_group_name_H-M   'P 1'
#
loop_
_entity.id
_entity.type
_entity.pdbx_description
1 polymer ?
#
loop_
_entity_poly.entity_id
_entity_poly.type
_entity_poly.pdbx_seq_one_letter_code
_entity_poly.pdbx_strand_id
1 'polypeptide(L)'
;AHWLIMWGCILAAAITFPLVFGWIHFQTLPDSYEHYRVYVFGFPTVSFRVGSWFAFLIFHGLVWSSFLVIPGVMLAFRRRMRDHGAAAVQRFGEDILPLMLLFAISVTGLLIWISYTWMHGYAYSFLAIIHAITVILTLLWLPFGKFFHIFQRPAQLGVTFYKEIGHEAERAHCERCGVDFASKMHIDDLIAVEKQLGYCYETDSAAGRPSHYQRVCPKCRRSMLALSQGRLWASSLQGRQEQ
;
A
#
# COMPACT_ATOMS: atom_id res chain seq x y z
N ALA A 1 -17.07 -7.94 11.15
CA ALA A 1 -16.01 -8.39 10.21
C ALA A 1 -14.83 -7.42 10.20
N HIS A 2 -14.94 -6.24 9.57
CA HIS A 2 -13.82 -5.31 9.41
C HIS A 2 -13.14 -4.88 10.71
N TRP A 3 -13.89 -4.54 11.77
CA TRP A 3 -13.31 -4.16 13.06
C TRP A 3 -12.47 -5.26 13.72
N LEU A 4 -12.92 -6.51 13.66
CA LEU A 4 -12.21 -7.67 14.22
C LEU A 4 -10.91 -7.94 13.46
N ILE A 5 -10.98 -7.94 12.13
CA ILE A 5 -9.80 -8.09 11.26
C ILE A 5 -8.82 -6.96 11.52
N MET A 6 -9.30 -5.72 11.55
CA MET A 6 -8.47 -4.54 11.74
C MET A 6 -7.72 -4.57 13.08
N TRP A 7 -8.43 -4.73 14.20
CA TRP A 7 -7.79 -4.77 15.52
C TRP A 7 -6.89 -5.98 15.69
N GLY A 8 -7.30 -7.14 15.16
CA GLY A 8 -6.46 -8.33 15.16
C GLY A 8 -5.13 -8.08 14.43
N CYS A 9 -5.18 -7.56 13.20
CA CYS A 9 -3.97 -7.25 12.43
C CYS A 9 -3.11 -6.14 13.06
N ILE A 10 -3.73 -5.10 13.61
CA ILE A 10 -3.00 -4.02 14.31
C ILE A 10 -2.27 -4.58 15.53
N LEU A 11 -2.93 -5.39 16.35
CA LEU A 11 -2.31 -6.01 17.52
C LEU A 11 -1.15 -6.92 17.11
N ALA A 12 -1.33 -7.76 16.09
CA ALA A 12 -0.26 -8.61 15.58
C ALA A 12 0.93 -7.77 15.10
N ALA A 13 0.71 -6.76 14.27
CA ALA A 13 1.75 -5.87 13.76
C ALA A 13 2.47 -5.11 14.88
N ALA A 14 1.73 -4.61 15.87
CA ALA A 14 2.28 -3.89 17.02
C ALA A 14 3.19 -4.77 17.90
N ILE A 15 3.02 -6.09 17.85
CA ILE A 15 3.86 -7.05 18.58
C ILE A 15 5.02 -7.54 17.69
N THR A 16 4.73 -7.98 16.47
CA THR A 16 5.73 -8.62 15.61
C THR A 16 6.76 -7.65 15.06
N PHE A 17 6.39 -6.44 14.63
CA PHE A 17 7.36 -5.49 14.08
C PHE A 17 8.42 -5.11 15.12
N PRO A 18 8.08 -4.66 16.34
CA PRO A 18 9.10 -4.33 17.33
C PRO A 18 9.99 -5.52 17.70
N LEU A 19 9.45 -6.75 17.72
CA LEU A 19 10.23 -7.95 18.00
C LEU A 19 11.21 -8.28 16.85
N VAL A 20 10.74 -8.27 15.60
CA VAL A 20 11.55 -8.63 14.43
C VAL A 20 12.63 -7.58 14.15
N PHE A 21 12.32 -6.29 14.35
CA PHE A 21 13.31 -5.21 14.22
C PHE A 21 14.24 -5.08 15.45
N GLY A 22 14.04 -5.89 16.50
CA GLY A 22 14.86 -5.85 17.71
C GLY A 22 14.64 -4.61 18.59
N TRP A 23 13.57 -3.85 18.36
CA TRP A 23 13.19 -2.71 19.19
C TRP A 23 12.79 -3.15 20.59
N ILE A 24 12.18 -4.33 20.71
CA ILE A 24 11.79 -4.93 21.99
C ILE A 24 12.41 -6.32 22.08
N HIS A 25 13.03 -6.63 23.22
CA HIS A 25 13.41 -8.00 23.54
C HIS A 25 13.33 -8.25 25.05
N PHE A 26 13.24 -9.53 25.42
CA PHE A 26 13.09 -9.97 26.81
C PHE A 26 14.34 -10.74 27.23
N GLN A 27 14.86 -10.44 28.42
CA GLN A 27 15.96 -11.19 29.03
C GLN A 27 15.57 -11.64 30.43
N THR A 28 15.98 -12.84 30.80
CA THR A 28 15.93 -13.32 32.19
C THR A 28 17.06 -12.69 32.99
N LEU A 29 16.78 -12.26 34.22
CA LEU A 29 17.85 -11.76 35.10
C LEU A 29 18.77 -12.91 35.52
N PRO A 30 20.10 -12.71 35.55
CA PRO A 30 21.06 -13.72 36.01
C PRO A 30 20.78 -14.22 37.44
N ASP A 31 20.28 -13.32 38.29
CA ASP A 31 20.05 -13.59 39.71
C ASP A 31 18.66 -14.15 40.02
N SER A 32 17.74 -14.17 39.05
CA SER A 32 16.39 -14.70 39.26
C SER A 32 15.71 -15.15 37.97
N TYR A 33 15.54 -16.46 37.84
CA TYR A 33 14.81 -17.10 36.73
C TYR A 33 13.30 -16.79 36.73
N GLU A 34 12.78 -16.18 37.79
CA GLU A 34 11.36 -15.83 37.91
C GLU A 34 11.01 -14.44 37.36
N HIS A 35 12.02 -13.65 36.95
CA HIS A 35 11.82 -12.29 36.47
C HIS A 35 12.31 -12.11 35.04
N TYR A 36 11.43 -11.59 34.18
CA TYR A 36 11.79 -11.07 32.87
C TYR A 36 11.97 -9.56 32.94
N ARG A 37 12.98 -9.05 32.25
CA ARG A 37 13.19 -7.62 31.99
C ARG A 37 12.99 -7.33 30.52
N VAL A 38 12.18 -6.31 30.26
CA VAL A 38 11.93 -5.78 28.92
C VAL A 38 12.97 -4.74 28.59
N TYR A 39 13.59 -4.90 27.43
CA TYR A 39 14.47 -3.91 26.84
C TYR A 39 13.76 -3.25 25.67
N VAL A 40 13.74 -1.92 25.66
CA VAL A 40 13.17 -1.11 24.57
C VAL A 40 14.29 -0.26 24.00
N PHE A 41 14.60 -0.44 22.71
CA PHE A 41 15.77 0.15 22.04
C PHE A 41 17.09 -0.06 22.79
N GLY A 42 17.24 -1.22 23.44
CA GLY A 42 18.44 -1.56 24.22
C GLY A 42 18.48 -0.99 25.64
N PHE A 43 17.50 -0.16 26.04
CA PHE A 43 17.42 0.35 27.41
C PHE A 43 16.53 -0.54 28.29
N PRO A 44 16.97 -0.90 29.51
CA PRO A 44 16.15 -1.65 30.44
C PRO A 44 14.99 -0.76 30.90
N THR A 45 13.76 -1.25 30.77
CA THR A 45 12.56 -0.46 31.10
C THR A 45 11.85 -1.04 32.33
N VAL A 46 11.10 -2.13 32.14
CA VAL A 46 10.29 -2.73 33.20
C VAL A 46 10.69 -4.18 33.43
N SER A 47 10.63 -4.63 34.68
CA SER A 47 10.78 -6.04 35.05
C SER A 47 9.51 -6.57 35.70
N PHE A 48 9.07 -7.75 35.29
CA PHE A 48 7.86 -8.40 35.82
C PHE A 48 8.10 -9.89 36.06
N ARG A 49 7.30 -10.48 36.95
CA ARG A 49 7.37 -11.91 37.30
C ARG A 49 6.71 -12.77 36.21
N VAL A 50 7.29 -13.92 35.88
CA VAL A 50 6.78 -14.81 34.80
C VAL A 50 5.33 -15.23 35.02
N GLY A 51 4.94 -15.51 36.26
CA GLY A 51 3.57 -15.91 36.61
C GLY A 51 2.55 -14.77 36.75
N SER A 52 2.93 -13.53 36.42
CA SER A 52 2.02 -12.39 36.54
C SER A 52 0.96 -12.36 35.43
N TRP A 53 -0.21 -11.81 35.73
CA TRP A 53 -1.26 -11.56 34.74
C TRP A 53 -0.76 -10.73 33.55
N PHE A 54 0.14 -9.77 33.82
CA PHE A 54 0.76 -8.94 32.79
C PHE A 54 1.62 -9.76 31.83
N ALA A 55 2.46 -10.66 32.35
CA ALA A 55 3.26 -11.57 31.54
C ALA A 55 2.37 -12.47 30.66
N PHE A 56 1.30 -13.02 31.25
CA PHE A 56 0.34 -13.84 30.52
C PHE A 56 -0.25 -13.10 29.31
N LEU A 57 -0.69 -11.85 29.50
CA LEU A 57 -1.27 -11.04 28.44
C LEU A 57 -0.28 -10.77 27.30
N ILE A 58 0.96 -10.39 27.62
CA ILE A 58 2.00 -10.08 26.63
C ILE A 58 2.41 -11.32 25.85
N PHE A 59 2.72 -12.42 26.53
CA PHE A 59 3.17 -13.66 25.88
C PHE A 59 2.06 -14.33 25.04
N HIS A 60 0.79 -14.09 25.39
CA HIS A 60 -0.36 -14.55 24.60
C HIS A 60 -0.90 -13.48 23.63
N GLY A 61 -0.20 -12.35 23.46
CA GLY A 61 -0.66 -11.24 22.60
C GLY A 61 -1.02 -11.67 21.16
N LEU A 62 -0.20 -12.54 20.55
CA LEU A 62 -0.46 -13.08 19.22
C LEU A 62 -1.64 -14.06 19.19
N VAL A 63 -1.85 -14.80 20.28
CA VAL A 63 -3.00 -15.71 20.43
C VAL A 63 -4.29 -14.89 20.50
N TRP A 64 -4.30 -13.79 21.26
CA TRP A 64 -5.44 -12.86 21.30
C TRP A 64 -5.74 -12.26 19.92
N SER A 65 -4.71 -11.92 19.15
CA SER A 65 -4.87 -11.49 17.78
C SER A 65 -5.57 -12.56 16.93
N SER A 66 -5.14 -13.83 17.00
CA SER A 66 -5.78 -14.93 16.26
C SER A 66 -7.27 -15.08 16.61
N PHE A 67 -7.65 -14.92 17.88
CA PHE A 67 -9.05 -14.95 18.32
C PHE A 67 -9.90 -13.79 17.77
N LEU A 68 -9.30 -12.66 17.42
CA LEU A 68 -10.00 -11.57 16.72
C LEU A 68 -10.05 -11.83 15.21
N VAL A 69 -8.92 -12.23 14.62
CA VAL A 69 -8.78 -12.38 13.18
C VAL A 69 -9.64 -13.53 12.64
N ILE A 70 -9.65 -14.70 13.28
CA ILE A 70 -10.37 -15.87 12.78
C ILE A 70 -11.88 -15.59 12.63
N PRO A 71 -12.61 -15.13 13.66
CA PRO A 71 -14.02 -14.76 13.51
C PRO A 71 -14.22 -13.60 12.53
N GLY A 72 -13.31 -12.63 12.52
CA GLY A 72 -13.32 -11.51 11.58
C GLY A 72 -13.32 -11.98 10.12
N VAL A 73 -12.42 -12.90 9.78
CA VAL A 73 -12.30 -13.50 8.45
C VAL A 73 -13.50 -14.39 8.15
N MET A 74 -13.95 -15.25 9.07
CA MET A 74 -15.14 -16.09 8.86
C MET A 74 -16.38 -15.26 8.54
N LEU A 75 -16.59 -14.15 9.25
CA LEU A 75 -17.69 -13.22 8.98
C LEU A 75 -17.53 -12.51 7.63
N ALA A 76 -16.30 -12.12 7.26
CA ALA A 76 -16.03 -11.50 5.97
C ALA A 76 -16.28 -12.47 4.81
N PHE A 77 -15.87 -13.73 4.96
CA PHE A 77 -16.09 -14.80 3.99
C PHE A 77 -17.59 -15.13 3.85
N ARG A 78 -18.29 -15.28 4.98
CA ARG A 78 -19.74 -15.52 5.01
C ARG A 78 -20.52 -14.42 4.29
N ARG A 79 -20.12 -13.15 4.46
CA ARG A 79 -20.75 -12.02 3.77
C ARG A 79 -20.49 -12.08 2.26
N ARG A 80 -19.24 -12.32 1.85
CA ARG A 80 -18.85 -12.42 0.42
C ARG A 80 -19.56 -13.56 -0.31
N MET A 81 -19.80 -14.70 0.34
CA MET A 81 -20.53 -15.81 -0.28
C MET A 81 -22.05 -15.56 -0.43
N ARG A 82 -22.64 -14.62 0.34
CA ARG A 82 -24.08 -14.36 0.33
C ARG A 82 -24.47 -13.18 -0.59
N ASP A 83 -23.58 -12.21 -0.77
CA ASP A 83 -23.81 -11.03 -1.61
C ASP A 83 -23.52 -11.35 -3.09
N HIS A 84 -24.57 -11.60 -3.87
CA HIS A 84 -24.48 -11.98 -5.29
C HIS A 84 -23.89 -10.88 -6.19
N GLY A 85 -24.08 -9.60 -5.81
CA GLY A 85 -23.47 -8.46 -6.52
C GLY A 85 -21.97 -8.32 -6.27
N ALA A 86 -21.46 -8.79 -5.13
CA ALA A 86 -20.02 -8.81 -4.86
C ALA A 86 -19.31 -9.91 -5.65
N ALA A 87 -19.97 -11.05 -5.85
CA ALA A 87 -19.42 -12.18 -6.62
C ALA A 87 -19.12 -11.85 -8.09
N ALA A 88 -19.89 -10.95 -8.72
CA ALA A 88 -19.74 -10.59 -10.13
C ALA A 88 -18.52 -9.71 -10.46
N VAL A 89 -17.99 -8.96 -9.48
CA VAL A 89 -16.84 -8.04 -9.66
C VAL A 89 -15.59 -8.56 -8.92
N GLN A 90 -15.70 -9.67 -8.18
CA GLN A 90 -14.64 -10.16 -7.32
C GLN A 90 -13.46 -10.73 -8.11
N ARG A 91 -12.26 -10.20 -7.86
CA ARG A 91 -11.01 -10.79 -8.37
C ARG A 91 -10.43 -11.73 -7.32
N PHE A 92 -10.28 -13.01 -7.65
CA PHE A 92 -9.79 -14.04 -6.71
C PHE A 92 -8.50 -13.61 -5.98
N GLY A 93 -7.52 -13.13 -6.75
CA GLY A 93 -6.22 -12.71 -6.23
C GLY A 93 -6.30 -11.53 -5.27
N GLU A 94 -7.09 -10.50 -5.59
CA GLU A 94 -7.12 -9.26 -4.80
C GLU A 94 -8.04 -9.33 -3.57
N ASP A 95 -9.03 -10.24 -3.60
CA ASP A 95 -10.15 -10.22 -2.66
C ASP A 95 -10.29 -11.46 -1.77
N ILE A 96 -9.96 -12.66 -2.26
CA ILE A 96 -10.12 -13.91 -1.51
C ILE A 96 -8.80 -14.40 -0.95
N LEU A 97 -7.75 -14.37 -1.77
CA LEU A 97 -6.41 -14.81 -1.38
C LEU A 97 -5.90 -14.12 -0.10
N PRO A 98 -5.99 -12.78 0.09
CA PRO A 98 -5.63 -12.15 1.36
C PRO A 98 -6.40 -12.66 2.58
N LEU A 99 -7.72 -12.91 2.44
CA LEU A 99 -8.53 -13.43 3.55
C LEU A 99 -8.11 -14.86 3.89
N MET A 100 -7.83 -15.68 2.88
CA MET A 100 -7.37 -17.06 3.05
C MET A 100 -6.00 -17.11 3.72
N LEU A 101 -5.05 -16.27 3.30
CA LEU A 101 -3.72 -16.16 3.90
C LEU A 101 -3.79 -15.70 5.36
N LEU A 102 -4.63 -14.70 5.64
CA LEU A 102 -4.82 -14.18 6.99
C LEU A 102 -5.44 -15.25 7.92
N PHE A 103 -6.39 -16.04 7.40
CA PHE A 103 -6.92 -17.19 8.11
C PHE A 103 -5.85 -18.26 8.34
N ALA A 104 -5.07 -18.61 7.33
CA ALA A 104 -4.03 -19.62 7.41
C ALA A 104 -2.96 -19.28 8.47
N ILE A 105 -2.45 -18.05 8.49
CA ILE A 105 -1.48 -17.61 9.52
C ILE A 105 -2.11 -17.68 10.91
N SER A 106 -3.35 -17.22 11.06
CA SER A 106 -4.01 -17.16 12.36
C SER A 106 -4.29 -18.55 12.93
N VAL A 107 -4.76 -19.48 12.08
CA VAL A 107 -5.03 -20.86 12.49
C VAL A 107 -3.74 -21.60 12.80
N THR A 108 -2.72 -21.50 11.94
CA THR A 108 -1.43 -22.16 12.18
C THR A 108 -0.74 -21.63 13.42
N GLY A 109 -0.79 -20.32 13.68
CA GLY A 109 -0.27 -19.72 14.91
C GLY A 109 -1.01 -20.20 16.16
N LEU A 110 -2.34 -20.27 16.10
CA LEU A 110 -3.16 -20.81 17.19
C LEU A 110 -2.86 -22.31 17.44
N LEU A 111 -2.66 -23.10 16.38
CA LEU A 111 -2.32 -24.52 16.50
C LEU A 111 -0.96 -24.75 17.16
N ILE A 112 0.02 -23.88 16.94
CA ILE A 112 1.31 -23.94 17.66
C ILE A 112 1.09 -23.76 19.17
N TRP A 113 0.27 -22.79 19.55
CA TRP A 113 -0.08 -22.56 20.97
C TRP A 113 -0.84 -23.76 21.57
N ILE A 114 -1.81 -24.32 20.85
CA ILE A 114 -2.54 -25.54 21.26
C ILE A 114 -1.58 -26.73 21.43
N SER A 115 -0.68 -26.93 20.48
CA SER A 115 0.31 -28.01 20.49
C SER A 115 1.19 -27.90 21.73
N TYR A 116 1.73 -26.72 22.01
CA TYR A 116 2.58 -26.49 23.17
C TYR A 116 1.83 -26.63 24.51
N THR A 117 0.63 -26.05 24.59
CA THR A 117 -0.11 -25.93 25.87
C THR A 117 -0.85 -27.22 26.25
N TRP A 118 -1.47 -27.91 25.29
CA TRP A 118 -2.35 -29.04 25.57
C TRP A 118 -1.83 -30.38 25.05
N MET A 119 -1.00 -30.37 24.01
CA MET A 119 -0.49 -31.61 23.39
C MET A 119 0.96 -31.90 23.75
N HIS A 120 1.49 -31.22 24.78
CA HIS A 120 2.88 -31.35 25.23
C HIS A 120 3.92 -31.25 24.09
N GLY A 121 3.65 -30.40 23.09
CA GLY A 121 4.54 -30.16 21.94
C GLY A 121 4.38 -31.15 20.77
N TYR A 122 3.34 -31.98 20.74
CA TYR A 122 3.09 -32.89 19.61
C TYR A 122 3.02 -32.14 18.28
N ALA A 123 3.79 -32.59 17.30
CA ALA A 123 3.91 -31.99 15.96
C ALA A 123 4.30 -30.50 15.94
N TYR A 124 4.86 -29.96 17.03
CA TYR A 124 5.22 -28.54 17.15
C TYR A 124 6.12 -28.06 16.01
N SER A 125 7.21 -28.78 15.73
CA SER A 125 8.17 -28.40 14.68
C SER A 125 7.54 -28.38 13.29
N PHE A 126 6.64 -29.32 13.00
CA PHE A 126 5.91 -29.38 11.74
C PHE A 126 4.95 -28.18 11.60
N LEU A 127 4.18 -27.89 12.65
CA LEU A 127 3.28 -26.73 12.68
C LEU A 127 4.05 -25.40 12.57
N ALA A 128 5.21 -25.30 13.22
CA ALA A 128 6.08 -24.14 13.14
C ALA A 128 6.58 -23.88 11.71
N ILE A 129 6.99 -24.93 10.98
CA ILE A 129 7.40 -24.81 9.57
C ILE A 129 6.23 -24.35 8.71
N ILE A 130 5.05 -24.97 8.85
CA ILE A 130 3.85 -24.55 8.11
C ILE A 130 3.50 -23.09 8.39
N HIS A 131 3.50 -22.70 9.67
CA HIS A 131 3.23 -21.32 10.06
C HIS A 131 4.23 -20.35 9.42
N ALA A 132 5.53 -20.64 9.50
CA ALA A 132 6.57 -19.83 8.88
C ALA A 132 6.35 -19.66 7.37
N ILE A 133 6.03 -20.74 6.66
CA ILE A 133 5.71 -20.68 5.22
C ILE A 133 4.50 -19.77 4.98
N THR A 134 3.42 -19.91 5.75
CA THR A 134 2.22 -19.05 5.59
C THR A 134 2.51 -17.58 5.85
N VAL A 135 3.38 -17.27 6.83
CA VAL A 135 3.82 -15.90 7.12
C VAL A 135 4.63 -15.34 5.95
N ILE A 136 5.63 -16.08 5.46
CA ILE A 136 6.49 -15.65 4.35
C ILE A 136 5.64 -15.38 3.10
N LEU A 137 4.74 -16.29 2.73
CA LEU A 137 3.87 -16.11 1.57
C LEU A 137 2.96 -14.89 1.71
N THR A 138 2.48 -14.61 2.93
CA THR A 138 1.64 -13.43 3.18
C THR A 138 2.42 -12.13 3.10
N LEU A 139 3.63 -12.10 3.65
CA LEU A 139 4.50 -10.93 3.55
C LEU A 139 4.91 -10.65 2.10
N LEU A 140 5.24 -11.70 1.33
CA LEU A 140 5.58 -11.57 -0.09
C LEU A 140 4.41 -11.04 -0.92
N TRP A 141 3.18 -11.43 -0.56
CA TRP A 141 1.97 -11.00 -1.25
C TRP A 141 1.48 -9.59 -0.83
N LEU A 142 1.82 -9.14 0.38
CA LEU A 142 1.40 -7.86 0.95
C LEU A 142 1.57 -6.64 0.01
N PRO A 143 2.73 -6.40 -0.67
CA PRO A 143 2.91 -5.24 -1.54
C PRO A 143 2.03 -5.26 -2.81
N PHE A 144 1.55 -6.44 -3.21
CA PHE A 144 0.72 -6.61 -4.41
C PHE A 144 -0.78 -6.67 -4.08
N GLY A 145 -1.13 -6.55 -2.80
CA GLY A 145 -2.50 -6.66 -2.32
C GLY A 145 -3.17 -5.33 -1.97
N LYS A 146 -4.45 -5.40 -1.62
CA LYS A 146 -5.21 -4.26 -1.06
C LYS A 146 -4.57 -3.69 0.22
N PHE A 147 -3.77 -4.47 0.94
CA PHE A 147 -3.04 -4.00 2.13
C PHE A 147 -1.99 -2.94 1.80
N PHE A 148 -1.43 -2.91 0.58
CA PHE A 148 -0.49 -1.87 0.18
C PHE A 148 -1.14 -0.48 0.14
N HIS A 149 -2.46 -0.39 -0.05
CA HIS A 149 -3.18 0.88 0.03
C HIS A 149 -3.08 1.55 1.41
N ILE A 150 -2.80 0.79 2.47
CA ILE A 150 -2.55 1.35 3.81
C ILE A 150 -1.31 2.25 3.78
N PHE A 151 -0.28 1.91 3.00
CA PHE A 151 0.92 2.73 2.81
C PHE A 151 0.74 3.80 1.72
N GLN A 152 -0.02 3.50 0.66
CA GLN A 152 -0.25 4.46 -0.43
C GLN A 152 -1.14 5.64 -0.01
N ARG A 153 -2.16 5.44 0.83
CA ARG A 153 -3.09 6.51 1.23
C ARG A 153 -2.38 7.68 1.93
N PRO A 154 -1.47 7.45 2.90
CA PRO A 154 -0.63 8.53 3.43
C PRO A 154 0.22 9.21 2.35
N ALA A 155 0.77 8.45 1.40
CA ALA A 155 1.55 9.03 0.30
C ALA A 155 0.72 9.95 -0.62
N GLN A 156 -0.60 9.74 -0.71
CA GLN A 156 -1.51 10.64 -1.45
C GLN A 156 -1.63 12.03 -0.81
N LEU A 157 -1.30 12.19 0.47
CA LEU A 157 -1.30 13.50 1.14
C LEU A 157 -0.35 14.49 0.44
N GLY A 158 0.79 14.00 -0.06
CA GLY A 158 1.73 14.81 -0.81
C GLY A 158 1.13 15.37 -2.10
N VAL A 159 0.27 14.61 -2.80
CA VAL A 159 -0.43 15.08 -4.01
C VAL A 159 -1.44 16.17 -3.67
N THR A 160 -2.11 16.07 -2.53
CA THR A 160 -3.05 17.10 -2.07
C THR A 160 -2.31 18.40 -1.77
N PHE A 161 -1.22 18.34 -0.99
CA PHE A 161 -0.40 19.51 -0.70
C PHE A 161 0.18 20.15 -1.97
N TYR A 162 0.67 19.32 -2.89
CA TYR A 162 1.17 19.78 -4.18
C TYR A 162 0.12 20.57 -4.98
N LYS A 163 -1.11 20.06 -5.02
CA LYS A 163 -2.23 20.73 -5.71
C LYS A 163 -2.60 22.04 -5.03
N GLU A 164 -2.66 22.06 -3.70
CA GLU A 164 -3.00 23.24 -2.91
C GLU A 164 -2.00 24.38 -3.12
N ILE A 165 -0.70 24.09 -2.99
CA ILE A 165 0.37 25.06 -3.31
C ILE A 165 0.28 25.49 -4.77
N GLY A 166 -0.02 24.57 -5.69
CA GLY A 166 -0.21 24.87 -7.11
C GLY A 166 -1.40 25.79 -7.40
N HIS A 167 -2.41 25.87 -6.52
CA HIS A 167 -3.52 26.81 -6.67
C HIS A 167 -3.15 28.23 -6.28
N GLU A 168 -2.27 28.40 -5.29
CA GLU A 168 -1.79 29.71 -4.81
C GLU A 168 -0.60 30.24 -5.62
N ALA A 169 0.20 29.33 -6.21
CA ALA A 169 1.37 29.67 -6.99
C ALA A 169 1.06 30.23 -8.40
N GLU A 170 2.11 30.70 -9.07
CA GLU A 170 2.04 31.22 -10.44
C GLU A 170 1.37 30.24 -11.41
N ARG A 171 0.46 30.75 -12.24
CA ARG A 171 -0.28 29.98 -13.22
C ARG A 171 0.49 29.89 -14.54
N ALA A 172 0.47 28.72 -15.15
CA ALA A 172 0.96 28.53 -16.51
C ALA A 172 -0.04 29.13 -17.50
N HIS A 173 0.46 29.99 -18.38
CA HIS A 173 -0.30 30.62 -19.45
C HIS A 173 -0.13 29.80 -20.73
N CYS A 174 -1.22 29.55 -21.43
CA CYS A 174 -1.17 28.81 -22.70
C CYS A 174 -0.47 29.65 -23.78
N GLU A 175 0.60 29.15 -24.40
CA GLU A 175 1.32 29.89 -25.45
C GLU A 175 0.47 30.22 -26.69
N ARG A 176 -0.55 29.40 -26.98
CA ARG A 176 -1.45 29.61 -28.12
C ARG A 176 -2.58 30.62 -27.86
N CYS A 177 -3.28 30.51 -26.72
CA CYS A 177 -4.49 31.29 -26.45
C CYS A 177 -4.36 32.28 -25.27
N GLY A 178 -3.22 32.31 -24.58
CA GLY A 178 -2.93 33.20 -23.46
C GLY A 178 -3.65 32.90 -22.14
N VAL A 179 -4.57 31.94 -22.12
CA VAL A 179 -5.40 31.63 -20.94
C VAL A 179 -4.67 30.77 -19.93
N ASP A 180 -4.86 31.06 -18.64
CA ASP A 180 -4.41 30.26 -17.50
C ASP A 180 -5.07 28.89 -17.47
N PHE A 181 -4.29 27.83 -17.26
CA PHE A 181 -4.85 26.47 -17.31
C PHE A 181 -4.34 25.49 -16.24
N ALA A 182 -3.14 25.71 -15.69
CA ALA A 182 -2.54 24.85 -14.66
C ALA A 182 -1.55 25.66 -13.82
N SER A 183 -1.01 25.09 -12.75
CA SER A 183 0.13 25.71 -12.05
C SER A 183 1.39 25.61 -12.91
N LYS A 184 2.24 26.64 -12.85
CA LYS A 184 3.53 26.65 -13.55
C LYS A 184 4.44 25.52 -13.08
N MET A 185 4.47 25.30 -11.76
CA MET A 185 5.17 24.16 -11.14
C MET A 185 4.77 22.83 -11.77
N HIS A 186 3.47 22.57 -11.94
CA HIS A 186 2.99 21.32 -12.54
C HIS A 186 3.43 21.13 -13.98
N ILE A 187 3.43 22.22 -14.77
CA ILE A 187 3.85 22.15 -16.17
C ILE A 187 5.36 21.95 -16.27
N ASP A 188 6.15 22.67 -15.49
CA ASP A 188 7.61 22.55 -15.52
C ASP A 188 8.08 21.19 -14.99
N ASP A 189 7.44 20.65 -13.94
CA ASP A 189 7.70 19.29 -13.44
C ASP A 189 7.35 18.22 -14.48
N LEU A 190 6.21 18.38 -15.18
CA LEU A 190 5.81 17.45 -16.23
C LEU A 190 6.84 17.43 -17.37
N ILE A 191 7.32 18.61 -17.80
CA ILE A 191 8.37 18.75 -18.81
C ILE A 191 9.66 18.05 -18.35
N ALA A 192 10.04 18.26 -17.09
CA ALA A 192 11.25 17.64 -16.52
C ALA A 192 11.15 16.11 -16.49
N VAL A 193 10.02 15.56 -16.03
CA VAL A 193 9.78 14.11 -15.97
C VAL A 193 9.74 13.50 -17.36
N GLU A 194 9.06 14.13 -18.31
CA GLU A 194 9.02 13.65 -19.70
C GLU A 194 10.41 13.56 -20.30
N LYS A 195 11.26 14.57 -20.07
CA LYS A 195 12.65 14.56 -20.50
C LYS A 195 13.46 13.44 -19.84
N GLN A 196 13.28 13.20 -18.55
CA GLN A 196 13.95 12.10 -17.83
C GLN A 196 13.52 10.71 -18.33
N LEU A 197 12.27 10.58 -18.76
CA LEU A 197 11.74 9.36 -19.37
C LEU A 197 12.14 9.20 -20.85
N GLY A 198 12.84 10.19 -21.43
CA GLY A 198 13.31 10.17 -22.81
C GLY A 198 12.26 10.58 -23.84
N TYR A 199 11.18 11.27 -23.43
CA TYR A 199 10.21 11.85 -24.36
C TYR A 199 10.68 13.21 -24.88
N CYS A 200 10.60 13.40 -26.19
CA CYS A 200 10.92 14.66 -26.86
C CYS A 200 9.64 15.33 -27.37
N TYR A 201 9.17 16.36 -26.67
CA TYR A 201 8.01 17.17 -27.06
C TYR A 201 8.34 18.65 -27.22
N GLU A 202 9.61 18.92 -27.54
CA GLU A 202 10.09 20.24 -27.88
C GLU A 202 9.44 20.68 -29.20
N THR A 203 8.99 21.92 -29.25
CA THR A 203 8.35 22.52 -30.42
C THR A 203 9.03 23.83 -30.75
N ASP A 204 9.18 24.11 -32.04
CA ASP A 204 9.65 25.42 -32.49
C ASP A 204 8.59 26.48 -32.19
N SER A 205 8.88 27.44 -31.31
CA SER A 205 7.98 28.59 -31.14
C SER A 205 8.09 29.51 -32.36
N ALA A 206 7.00 30.23 -32.63
CA ALA A 206 6.96 31.27 -33.66
C ALA A 206 7.98 32.43 -33.43
N ALA A 207 8.63 32.48 -32.26
CA ALA A 207 9.61 33.50 -31.88
C ALA A 207 11.06 32.97 -31.82
N GLY A 208 11.35 31.77 -32.36
CA GLY A 208 12.69 31.18 -32.35
C GLY A 208 13.18 30.74 -30.96
N ARG A 209 12.28 30.70 -29.96
CA ARG A 209 12.56 30.14 -28.63
C ARG A 209 12.15 28.66 -28.59
N PRO A 210 12.92 27.78 -27.91
CA PRO A 210 12.48 26.41 -27.67
C PRO A 210 11.20 26.43 -26.80
N SER A 211 10.11 25.93 -27.35
CA SER A 211 8.83 25.74 -26.66
C SER A 211 8.61 24.25 -26.38
N HIS A 212 7.62 23.93 -25.57
CA HIS A 212 7.28 22.57 -25.21
C HIS A 212 5.77 22.37 -25.33
N TYR A 213 5.35 21.23 -25.87
CA TYR A 213 3.93 20.88 -26.06
C TYR A 213 3.09 21.02 -24.77
N GLN A 214 3.74 20.90 -23.61
CA GLN A 214 3.17 20.89 -22.29
C GLN A 214 2.72 22.30 -21.86
N ARG A 215 3.29 23.34 -22.48
CA ARG A 215 2.92 24.77 -22.30
C ARG A 215 1.64 25.16 -23.05
N VAL A 216 1.03 24.23 -23.80
CA VAL A 216 -0.26 24.44 -24.47
C VAL A 216 -1.40 23.82 -23.67
N CYS A 217 -2.51 24.55 -23.48
CA CYS A 217 -3.65 24.06 -22.71
C CYS A 217 -4.39 22.89 -23.41
N PRO A 218 -5.10 22.02 -22.67
CA PRO A 218 -5.77 20.84 -23.25
C PRO A 218 -6.77 21.15 -24.38
N LYS A 219 -7.47 22.29 -24.30
CA LYS A 219 -8.40 22.74 -25.35
C LYS A 219 -7.64 23.05 -26.64
N CYS A 220 -6.55 23.82 -26.53
CA CYS A 220 -5.71 24.16 -27.67
C CYS A 220 -5.02 22.93 -28.28
N ARG A 221 -4.58 21.95 -27.46
CA ARG A 221 -4.03 20.68 -27.96
C ARG A 221 -5.02 19.91 -28.84
N ARG A 222 -6.26 19.75 -28.37
CA ARG A 222 -7.33 19.10 -29.16
C ARG A 222 -7.59 19.84 -30.48
N SER A 223 -7.62 21.17 -30.44
CA SER A 223 -7.80 21.98 -31.66
C SER A 223 -6.60 21.90 -32.61
N MET A 224 -5.37 21.79 -32.12
CA MET A 224 -4.19 21.64 -32.99
C MET A 224 -4.23 20.33 -33.77
N LEU A 225 -4.65 19.22 -33.14
CA LEU A 225 -4.84 17.94 -33.81
C LEU A 225 -5.88 18.04 -34.94
N ALA A 226 -7.03 18.65 -34.66
CA ALA A 226 -8.07 18.83 -35.68
C ALA A 226 -7.59 19.70 -36.85
N LEU A 227 -6.83 20.76 -36.57
CA LEU A 227 -6.26 21.63 -37.61
C LEU A 227 -5.19 20.94 -38.45
N SER A 228 -4.32 20.12 -37.85
CA SER A 228 -3.31 19.38 -38.60
C SER A 228 -3.94 18.32 -39.50
N GLN A 229 -4.94 17.58 -38.99
CA GLN A 229 -5.73 16.64 -39.79
C GLN A 229 -6.46 17.34 -40.95
N GLY A 230 -7.06 18.51 -40.69
CA GLY A 230 -7.73 19.30 -41.72
C GLY A 230 -6.77 19.77 -42.83
N ARG A 231 -5.54 20.20 -42.47
CA ARG A 231 -4.52 20.59 -43.45
C ARG A 231 -4.07 19.41 -44.32
N LEU A 232 -3.81 18.25 -43.71
CA LEU A 232 -3.43 17.03 -44.43
C LEU A 232 -4.55 16.55 -45.38
N TRP A 233 -5.80 16.63 -44.92
CA TRP A 233 -6.95 16.32 -45.75
C TRP A 233 -7.03 17.27 -46.94
N ALA A 234 -6.94 18.59 -46.70
CA ALA A 234 -7.01 19.60 -47.75
C ALA A 234 -5.89 19.41 -48.80
N SER A 235 -4.66 19.15 -48.38
CA SER A 235 -3.55 18.85 -49.31
C SER A 235 -3.80 17.57 -50.12
N SER A 236 -4.43 16.55 -49.53
CA SER A 236 -4.78 15.31 -50.25
C SER A 236 -5.92 15.47 -51.26
N LEU A 237 -6.77 16.48 -51.08
CA LEU A 237 -7.82 16.83 -52.04
C LEU A 237 -7.24 17.63 -53.21
N GLN A 238 -6.37 18.61 -52.92
CA GLN A 238 -5.71 19.42 -53.95
C GLN A 238 -4.84 18.56 -54.87
N GLY A 239 -4.01 17.65 -54.31
CA GLY A 239 -3.20 16.73 -55.11
C GLY A 239 -3.99 15.71 -55.94
N ARG A 240 -5.29 15.53 -55.67
CA ARG A 240 -6.21 14.71 -56.48
C ARG A 240 -6.89 15.48 -57.61
N GLN A 241 -6.92 16.80 -57.56
CA GLN A 241 -7.46 17.65 -58.62
C GLN A 241 -6.43 17.97 -59.71
N GLU A 242 -5.15 17.79 -59.41
CA GLU A 242 -4.03 18.01 -60.34
C GLU A 242 -3.59 16.73 -61.09
N GLN A 243 -4.28 15.60 -60.88
CA GLN A 243 -4.14 14.34 -61.63
C GLN A 243 -5.35 14.13 -62.54
#